data_AF-F4CEJ4-F1
#
_entry.id   AF-F4CEJ4-F1
#
_cell.length_a   1.000
_cell.length_b   1.000
_cell.length_c   1.000
_cell.angle_alpha   90.00
_cell.angle_beta   90.00
_cell.angle_gamma   90.00
#
_symmetry.space_group_name_H-M   'P 1'
#
loop_
_entity.id
_entity.type
_entity.pdbx_description
1 polymer ?
#
loop_
_entity_poly.entity_id
_entity_poly.type
_entity_poly.pdbx_seq_one_letter_code
_entity_poly.pdbx_strand_id
1 'polypeptide(L)'
;MSSEYFKARRPFDFHPHPYELGNILGLKKGYADNHFLVKIYDLDALKYEDYYLFHLQYYLPKRTGTEKEFMKHVWYIVENRIAYYRAQDPFSTKHALYVSNIEKLEAFLERIAGRDQWDIRPNDILLKEKNATIAKLRKEVEELTGYRVSRKIQVYEDHFTTVIDLLHQMQRLKLPNGAPLLRRDQQSPYYKIISNYFTDNKKNISIETARNYFVEKKPEDRSKGSEIPEDKKLFLIVPRQEE
;
A
#
# COMPACT_ATOMS: atom_id res chain seq x y z
N MET A 1 32.72 20.22 -3.25
CA MET A 1 32.19 19.10 -2.46
C MET A 1 31.54 18.10 -3.42
N SER A 2 32.28 17.24 -4.13
CA SER A 2 31.67 16.42 -5.20
C SER A 2 32.17 14.99 -5.34
N SER A 3 33.03 14.50 -4.44
CA SER A 3 33.49 13.09 -4.44
C SER A 3 32.75 12.23 -3.41
N GLU A 4 31.64 12.72 -2.88
CA GLU A 4 30.96 12.06 -1.75
C GLU A 4 29.85 11.10 -2.18
N TYR A 5 29.15 11.37 -3.28
CA TYR A 5 28.00 10.55 -3.68
C TYR A 5 28.40 9.23 -4.37
N PHE A 6 29.42 9.24 -5.22
CA PHE A 6 29.73 8.10 -6.08
C PHE A 6 31.07 7.44 -5.76
N LYS A 7 31.12 6.13 -5.94
CA LYS A 7 32.34 5.34 -5.77
C LYS A 7 33.27 5.53 -6.97
N ALA A 8 34.44 6.08 -6.70
CA ALA A 8 35.49 6.27 -7.70
C ALA A 8 36.36 5.01 -7.87
N ARG A 9 36.81 4.77 -9.09
CA ARG A 9 37.87 3.82 -9.42
C ARG A 9 39.18 4.31 -8.83
N ARG A 10 39.98 3.39 -8.27
CA ARG A 10 41.34 3.70 -7.81
C ARG A 10 42.29 3.86 -9.01
N PRO A 11 43.21 4.82 -8.99
CA PRO A 11 44.23 4.93 -10.04
C PRO A 11 45.00 3.62 -10.19
N PHE A 12 45.27 3.23 -11.44
CA PHE A 12 45.96 2.00 -11.84
C PHE A 12 45.28 0.68 -11.40
N ASP A 13 44.00 0.72 -11.05
CA ASP A 13 43.22 -0.50 -10.81
C ASP A 13 42.81 -1.13 -12.14
N PHE A 14 43.43 -2.24 -12.54
CA PHE A 14 43.16 -2.92 -13.81
C PHE A 14 41.90 -3.80 -13.79
N HIS A 15 41.32 -4.05 -12.62
CA HIS A 15 40.12 -4.87 -12.47
C HIS A 15 39.06 -4.13 -11.62
N PRO A 16 38.64 -2.91 -12.04
CA PRO A 16 37.66 -2.15 -11.27
C PRO A 16 36.29 -2.84 -11.35
N HIS A 17 35.46 -2.59 -10.33
CA HIS A 17 34.06 -3.00 -10.43
C HIS A 17 33.41 -2.30 -11.64
N PRO A 18 32.54 -2.97 -12.43
CA PRO A 18 31.94 -2.40 -13.65
C PRO A 18 31.24 -1.05 -13.44
N TYR A 19 30.79 -0.76 -12.22
CA TYR A 19 30.07 0.46 -11.85
C TYR A 19 30.96 1.58 -11.26
N GLU A 20 32.25 1.34 -11.01
CA GLU A 20 33.11 2.42 -10.48
C GLU A 20 33.34 3.54 -11.51
N LEU A 21 33.43 4.77 -11.02
CA LEU A 21 33.56 5.97 -11.86
C LEU A 21 35.01 6.38 -12.08
N GLY A 22 35.29 6.92 -13.27
CA GLY A 22 36.61 7.41 -13.63
C GLY A 22 37.32 6.51 -14.65
N ASN A 23 38.57 6.83 -14.95
CA ASN A 23 39.41 6.09 -15.89
C ASN A 23 40.61 5.44 -15.17
N ILE A 24 41.59 4.94 -15.92
CA ILE A 24 42.78 4.30 -15.34
C ILE A 24 43.59 5.24 -14.43
N LEU A 25 43.48 6.55 -14.60
CA LEU A 25 44.10 7.56 -13.73
C LEU A 25 43.19 7.95 -12.54
N GLY A 26 42.05 7.30 -12.37
CA GLY A 26 41.05 7.59 -11.35
C GLY A 26 39.98 8.58 -11.79
N LEU A 27 39.29 9.18 -10.83
CA LEU A 27 38.21 10.15 -11.04
C LEU A 27 38.71 11.58 -10.76
N LYS A 28 38.63 12.47 -11.76
CA LYS A 28 38.97 13.89 -11.58
C LYS A 28 37.96 14.57 -10.66
N LYS A 29 38.47 15.37 -9.71
CA LYS A 29 37.64 16.15 -8.78
C LYS A 29 36.69 17.08 -9.56
N GLY A 30 35.41 17.08 -9.20
CA GLY A 30 34.38 17.88 -9.88
C GLY A 30 33.68 17.17 -11.05
N TYR A 31 34.17 16.01 -11.50
CA TYR A 31 33.61 15.32 -12.68
C TYR A 31 32.79 14.07 -12.33
N ALA A 32 32.53 13.80 -11.05
CA ALA A 32 31.82 12.61 -10.60
C ALA A 32 30.44 12.45 -11.27
N ASP A 33 29.62 13.51 -11.24
CA ASP A 33 28.29 13.51 -11.86
C ASP A 33 28.36 13.23 -13.38
N ASN A 34 29.35 13.81 -14.06
CA ASN A 34 29.54 13.58 -15.50
C ASN A 34 29.91 12.13 -15.80
N HIS A 35 30.81 11.54 -15.00
CA HIS A 35 31.18 10.13 -15.15
C HIS A 35 30.02 9.19 -14.83
N PHE A 36 29.17 9.55 -13.86
CA PHE A 36 27.96 8.81 -13.55
C PHE A 36 27.00 8.81 -14.74
N LEU A 37 26.68 9.99 -15.28
CA LEU A 37 25.78 10.15 -16.43
C LEU A 37 26.31 9.45 -17.69
N VAL A 38 27.60 9.55 -17.98
CA VAL A 38 28.21 8.88 -19.14
C VAL A 38 28.05 7.36 -19.04
N LYS A 39 28.20 6.80 -17.84
CA LYS A 39 28.08 5.36 -17.63
C LYS A 39 26.65 4.86 -17.90
N ILE A 40 25.62 5.66 -17.65
CA ILE A 40 24.23 5.31 -18.00
C ILE A 40 24.06 5.07 -19.50
N TYR A 41 24.74 5.83 -20.35
CA TYR A 41 24.61 5.70 -21.80
C TYR A 41 25.14 4.35 -22.33
N ASP A 42 26.12 3.77 -21.65
CA ASP A 42 26.75 2.50 -22.05
C ASP A 42 26.17 1.28 -21.32
N LEU A 43 25.28 1.51 -20.34
CA LEU A 43 24.67 0.46 -19.56
C LEU A 43 23.38 -0.07 -20.19
N ASP A 44 23.19 -1.38 -20.07
CA ASP A 44 21.91 -2.03 -20.32
C ASP A 44 20.87 -1.57 -19.28
N ALA A 45 19.63 -1.32 -19.72
CA ALA A 45 18.54 -0.87 -18.85
C ALA A 45 18.26 -1.83 -17.68
N LEU A 46 18.51 -3.13 -17.86
CA LEU A 46 18.39 -4.14 -16.80
C LEU A 46 19.37 -3.90 -15.65
N LYS A 47 20.48 -3.19 -15.90
CA LYS A 47 21.53 -2.90 -14.90
C LYS A 47 21.37 -1.55 -14.21
N TYR A 48 20.40 -0.73 -14.60
CA TYR A 48 20.22 0.62 -14.05
C TYR A 48 19.98 0.62 -12.54
N GLU A 49 19.17 -0.31 -12.04
CA GLU A 49 18.91 -0.41 -10.60
C GLU A 49 20.16 -0.86 -9.83
N ASP A 50 20.85 -1.89 -10.30
CA ASP A 50 22.09 -2.37 -9.68
C ASP A 50 23.16 -1.27 -9.65
N TYR A 51 23.24 -0.49 -10.73
CA TYR A 51 24.15 0.63 -10.85
C TYR A 51 23.85 1.72 -9.82
N TYR A 52 22.58 2.08 -9.66
CA TYR A 52 22.11 3.01 -8.63
C TYR A 52 22.44 2.48 -7.21
N LEU A 53 22.08 1.23 -6.92
CA LEU A 53 22.26 0.60 -5.62
C LEU A 53 23.74 0.49 -5.23
N PHE A 54 24.62 0.18 -6.17
CA PHE A 54 26.05 0.12 -5.94
C PHE A 54 26.61 1.44 -5.40
N HIS A 55 26.17 2.56 -5.98
CA HIS A 55 26.59 3.88 -5.52
C HIS A 55 25.89 4.31 -4.24
N LEU A 56 24.62 3.96 -4.05
CA LEU A 56 23.90 4.19 -2.80
C LEU A 56 24.59 3.47 -1.62
N GLN A 57 24.95 2.19 -1.79
CA GLN A 57 25.67 1.40 -0.77
C GLN A 57 27.02 2.00 -0.41
N TYR A 58 27.71 2.61 -1.37
CA TYR A 58 28.95 3.35 -1.10
C TYR A 58 28.71 4.66 -0.33
N TYR A 59 27.57 5.32 -0.57
CA TYR A 59 27.22 6.60 0.02
C TYR A 59 26.73 6.48 1.48
N LEU A 60 25.88 5.48 1.78
CA LEU A 60 25.20 5.32 3.08
C LEU A 60 26.12 5.26 4.31
N PRO A 61 27.31 4.62 4.30
CA PRO A 61 28.18 4.55 5.48
C PRO A 61 28.78 5.88 5.95
N LYS A 62 28.59 6.97 5.19
CA LYS A 62 29.13 8.30 5.52
C LYS A 62 28.21 8.95 6.57
N ARG A 63 28.77 9.69 7.54
CA ARG A 63 28.05 10.25 8.71
C ARG A 63 26.84 11.16 8.38
N THR A 64 26.66 11.54 7.13
CA THR A 64 25.56 12.38 6.61
C THR A 64 24.74 11.69 5.51
N GLY A 65 25.02 10.42 5.19
CA GLY A 65 24.42 9.72 4.06
C GLY A 65 23.02 9.21 4.36
N THR A 66 22.00 9.74 3.68
CA THR A 66 20.64 9.18 3.67
C THR A 66 20.25 8.81 2.25
N GLU A 67 19.43 7.77 2.08
CA GLU A 67 18.93 7.39 0.75
C GLU A 67 18.15 8.54 0.09
N LYS A 68 17.39 9.32 0.87
CA LYS A 68 16.69 10.52 0.40
C LYS A 68 17.63 11.53 -0.25
N GLU A 69 18.71 11.91 0.41
CA GLU A 69 19.66 12.91 -0.13
C GLU A 69 20.43 12.36 -1.34
N PHE A 70 20.75 11.07 -1.33
CA PHE A 70 21.37 10.42 -2.50
C PHE A 70 20.42 10.44 -3.70
N MET A 71 19.18 10.00 -3.51
CA MET A 71 18.17 9.95 -4.56
C MET A 71 17.90 11.35 -5.12
N LYS A 72 17.76 12.35 -4.25
CA LYS A 72 17.58 13.76 -4.65
C LYS A 72 18.73 14.25 -5.52
N HIS A 73 19.98 13.95 -5.15
CA HIS A 73 21.15 14.30 -5.96
C HIS A 73 21.13 13.61 -7.32
N VAL A 74 20.92 12.30 -7.35
CA VAL A 74 20.86 11.51 -8.60
C VAL A 74 19.75 12.02 -9.52
N TRP A 75 18.56 12.24 -8.98
CA TRP A 75 17.42 12.76 -9.75
C TRP A 75 17.76 14.11 -10.36
N TYR A 76 18.28 15.04 -9.55
CA TYR A 76 18.67 16.38 -9.98
C TYR A 76 19.71 16.38 -11.12
N ILE A 77 20.78 15.60 -11.00
CA ILE A 77 21.83 15.59 -12.04
C ILE A 77 21.34 14.98 -13.36
N VAL A 78 20.44 13.99 -13.29
CA VAL A 78 19.87 13.34 -14.48
C VAL A 78 18.87 14.26 -15.17
N GLU A 79 17.95 14.88 -14.43
CA GLU A 79 16.99 15.84 -14.99
C GLU A 79 17.69 17.04 -15.63
N ASN A 80 18.70 17.61 -14.97
CA ASN A 80 19.47 18.70 -15.56
C ASN A 80 20.18 18.30 -16.85
N ARG A 81 20.65 17.06 -16.94
CA ARG A 81 21.27 16.56 -18.18
C ARG A 81 20.25 16.37 -19.29
N ILE A 82 19.05 15.88 -18.98
CA ILE A 82 17.93 15.81 -19.93
C ILE A 82 17.57 17.23 -20.42
N ALA A 83 17.39 18.19 -19.50
CA ALA A 83 17.10 19.58 -19.84
C ALA A 83 18.19 20.20 -20.72
N TYR A 84 19.46 19.94 -20.40
CA TYR A 84 20.60 20.37 -21.22
C TYR A 84 20.50 19.85 -22.65
N TYR A 85 20.21 18.56 -22.86
CA TYR A 85 20.07 17.98 -24.20
C TYR A 85 18.86 18.51 -24.95
N ARG A 86 17.72 18.69 -24.26
CA ARG A 86 16.49 19.28 -24.85
C ARG A 86 16.69 20.72 -25.31
N ALA A 87 17.57 21.47 -24.65
CA ALA A 87 17.90 22.85 -25.03
C ALA A 87 18.93 22.95 -26.16
N GLN A 88 19.53 21.84 -26.63
CA GLN A 88 20.47 21.88 -27.75
C GLN A 88 19.74 22.09 -29.08
N ASP A 89 20.48 22.62 -30.06
CA ASP A 89 19.96 22.85 -31.41
C ASP A 89 19.47 21.52 -32.05
N PRO A 90 18.18 21.43 -32.42
CA PRO A 90 17.63 20.24 -33.06
C PRO A 90 18.18 19.98 -34.47
N PHE A 91 18.81 20.97 -35.12
CA PHE A 91 19.42 20.82 -36.44
C PHE A 91 20.92 20.47 -36.38
N SER A 92 21.46 20.29 -35.18
CA SER A 92 22.82 19.82 -34.97
C SER A 92 23.02 18.39 -35.48
N THR A 93 24.20 18.09 -36.02
CA THR A 93 24.59 16.72 -36.39
C THR A 93 24.59 15.74 -35.20
N LYS A 94 24.59 16.26 -33.96
CA LYS A 94 24.51 15.48 -32.72
C LYS A 94 23.09 15.27 -32.21
N HIS A 95 22.06 15.81 -32.88
CA HIS A 95 20.69 15.74 -32.40
C HIS A 95 20.21 14.30 -32.15
N ALA A 96 20.47 13.39 -33.08
CA ALA A 96 20.11 11.97 -32.91
C ALA A 96 20.76 11.33 -31.66
N LEU A 97 22.01 11.69 -31.38
CA LEU A 97 22.71 11.25 -30.16
C LEU A 97 22.06 11.86 -28.90
N TYR A 98 21.65 13.13 -28.94
CA TYR A 98 20.96 13.77 -27.83
C TYR A 98 19.62 13.11 -27.53
N VAL A 99 18.83 12.79 -28.56
CA VAL A 99 17.56 12.07 -28.40
C VAL A 99 17.79 10.71 -27.74
N SER A 100 18.72 9.91 -28.26
CA SER A 100 19.04 8.60 -27.67
C SER A 100 19.55 8.70 -26.22
N ASN A 101 20.36 9.71 -25.91
CA ASN A 101 20.81 9.94 -24.53
C ASN A 101 19.67 10.37 -23.61
N ILE A 102 18.71 11.18 -24.09
CA ILE A 102 17.50 11.54 -23.33
C ILE A 102 16.71 10.27 -22.99
N GLU A 103 16.44 9.41 -23.97
CA GLU A 103 15.69 8.15 -23.76
C GLU A 103 16.35 7.27 -22.69
N LYS A 104 17.68 7.12 -22.72
CA LYS A 104 18.41 6.34 -21.71
C LYS A 104 18.32 6.95 -20.31
N LEU A 105 18.40 8.28 -20.20
CA LEU A 105 18.28 8.97 -18.92
C LEU A 105 16.85 8.90 -18.36
N GLU A 106 15.84 9.02 -19.21
CA GLU A 106 14.43 8.86 -18.83
C GLU A 106 14.14 7.42 -18.36
N ALA A 107 14.61 6.42 -19.11
CA ALA A 107 14.51 5.01 -18.71
C ALA A 107 15.24 4.72 -17.40
N PHE A 108 16.38 5.37 -17.15
CA PHE A 108 17.08 5.28 -15.87
C PHE A 108 16.24 5.86 -14.73
N LEU A 109 15.66 7.05 -14.89
CA LEU A 109 14.78 7.66 -13.88
C LEU A 109 13.54 6.81 -13.61
N GLU A 110 12.88 6.31 -14.65
CA GLU A 110 11.71 5.44 -14.52
C GLU A 110 12.04 4.17 -13.72
N ARG A 111 13.20 3.57 -13.97
CA ARG A 111 13.64 2.36 -13.24
C ARG A 111 13.84 2.62 -11.74
N ILE A 112 14.35 3.79 -11.36
CA ILE A 112 14.56 4.13 -9.95
C ILE A 112 13.35 4.80 -9.30
N ALA A 113 12.35 5.24 -10.07
CA ALA A 113 11.18 5.98 -9.58
C ALA A 113 10.39 5.21 -8.51
N GLY A 114 10.28 3.88 -8.64
CA GLY A 114 9.59 3.02 -7.66
C GLY A 114 10.20 3.02 -6.26
N ARG A 115 11.41 3.57 -6.09
CA ARG A 115 12.09 3.73 -4.80
C ARG A 115 11.80 5.08 -4.13
N ASP A 116 11.17 6.02 -4.83
CA ASP A 116 10.85 7.33 -4.27
C ASP A 116 9.71 7.21 -3.24
N GLN A 117 10.08 7.18 -1.97
CA GLN A 117 9.14 7.26 -0.85
C GLN A 117 8.97 8.68 -0.31
N TRP A 118 9.67 9.66 -0.89
CA TRP A 118 9.79 11.01 -0.36
C TRP A 118 9.20 12.09 -1.26
N ASP A 119 8.50 11.70 -2.33
CA ASP A 119 7.92 12.62 -3.31
C ASP A 119 8.99 13.60 -3.86
N ILE A 120 10.20 13.10 -4.15
CA ILE A 120 11.32 13.90 -4.70
C ILE A 120 11.02 14.34 -6.15
N ARG A 121 10.23 13.55 -6.86
CA ARG A 121 9.91 13.71 -8.27
C ARG A 121 9.08 14.97 -8.55
N PRO A 122 9.13 15.52 -9.77
CA PRO A 122 8.28 16.63 -10.17
C PRO A 122 6.79 16.43 -9.85
N ASN A 123 6.13 17.49 -9.40
CA ASN A 123 4.74 17.47 -8.96
C ASN A 123 3.77 16.98 -10.05
N ASP A 124 4.01 17.31 -11.32
CA ASP A 124 3.18 16.89 -12.44
C ASP A 124 3.16 15.37 -12.62
N ILE A 125 4.31 14.72 -12.45
CA ILE A 125 4.44 13.25 -12.48
C ILE A 125 3.70 12.64 -11.28
N LEU A 126 3.96 13.15 -10.07
CA LEU A 126 3.34 12.66 -8.84
C LEU A 126 1.82 12.83 -8.85
N LEU A 127 1.31 13.97 -9.34
CA LEU A 127 -0.11 14.25 -9.46
C LEU A 127 -0.78 13.28 -10.44
N LYS A 128 -0.14 12.96 -11.56
CA LYS A 128 -0.67 11.99 -12.53
C LYS A 128 -0.80 10.59 -11.93
N GLU A 129 0.23 10.12 -11.22
CA GLU A 129 0.21 8.81 -10.53
C GLU A 129 -0.86 8.77 -9.43
N LYS A 130 -0.91 9.80 -8.59
CA LYS A 130 -1.92 9.90 -7.51
C LYS A 130 -3.34 9.96 -8.09
N ASN A 131 -3.58 10.71 -9.16
CA ASN A 131 -4.87 10.77 -9.84
C ASN A 131 -5.30 9.43 -10.44
N ALA A 132 -4.37 8.68 -11.06
CA ALA A 132 -4.65 7.34 -11.56
C ALA A 132 -5.03 6.37 -10.42
N THR A 133 -4.33 6.46 -9.29
CA THR A 133 -4.62 5.67 -8.10
C THR A 133 -6.00 6.02 -7.52
N ILE A 134 -6.32 7.31 -7.42
CA ILE A 134 -7.64 7.79 -6.98
C ILE A 134 -8.74 7.27 -7.91
N ALA A 135 -8.54 7.31 -9.23
CA ALA A 135 -9.51 6.80 -10.20
C ALA A 135 -9.75 5.29 -10.00
N LYS A 136 -8.67 4.50 -9.82
CA LYS A 136 -8.77 3.06 -9.54
C LYS A 136 -9.53 2.77 -8.24
N LEU A 137 -9.17 3.44 -7.15
CA LEU A 137 -9.81 3.25 -5.85
C LEU A 137 -11.28 3.68 -5.87
N ARG A 138 -11.63 4.75 -6.58
CA ARG A 138 -13.02 5.15 -6.76
C ARG A 138 -13.84 4.08 -7.47
N LYS A 139 -13.30 3.47 -8.52
CA LYS A 139 -13.95 2.36 -9.22
C LYS A 139 -14.16 1.15 -8.31
N GLU A 140 -13.16 0.78 -7.53
CA GLU A 140 -13.27 -0.33 -6.57
C GLU A 140 -14.33 -0.06 -5.49
N VAL A 141 -14.39 1.17 -4.97
CA VAL A 141 -15.45 1.58 -4.02
C VAL A 141 -16.83 1.50 -4.66
N GLU A 142 -16.98 1.91 -5.92
CA GLU A 142 -18.25 1.84 -6.65
C GLU A 142 -18.69 0.38 -6.92
N GLU A 143 -17.76 -0.51 -7.24
CA GLU A 143 -18.04 -1.93 -7.36
C GLU A 143 -18.48 -2.52 -6.01
N LEU A 144 -17.79 -2.15 -4.92
CA LEU A 144 -18.11 -2.59 -3.56
C LEU A 144 -19.43 -2.01 -3.02
N THR A 145 -19.82 -0.80 -3.42
CA THR A 145 -21.11 -0.21 -3.02
C THR A 145 -22.27 -0.95 -3.67
N GLY A 146 -22.09 -1.59 -4.82
CA GLY A 146 -23.09 -2.50 -5.41
C GLY A 146 -23.43 -3.69 -4.50
N TYR A 147 -22.50 -4.13 -3.66
CA TYR A 147 -22.71 -5.18 -2.67
C TYR A 147 -23.21 -4.65 -1.31
N ARG A 148 -23.33 -3.33 -1.14
CA ARG A 148 -23.89 -2.77 0.09
C ARG A 148 -25.42 -2.90 0.07
N VAL A 149 -25.96 -3.30 1.21
CA VAL A 149 -27.40 -3.34 1.41
C VAL A 149 -27.97 -1.92 1.37
N SER A 150 -28.84 -1.68 0.38
CA SER A 150 -29.47 -0.38 0.14
C SER A 150 -30.54 -0.02 1.19
N ARG A 151 -31.15 -1.02 1.82
CA ARG A 151 -32.15 -0.85 2.90
C ARG A 151 -31.98 -1.93 3.96
N LYS A 152 -31.81 -1.50 5.21
CA LYS A 152 -31.79 -2.40 6.36
C LYS A 152 -33.21 -2.91 6.67
N ILE A 153 -33.28 -4.12 7.22
CA ILE A 153 -34.50 -4.74 7.73
C ILE A 153 -34.91 -3.99 9.00
N GLN A 154 -36.11 -3.43 9.00
CA GLN A 154 -36.64 -2.79 10.19
C GLN A 154 -37.19 -3.82 11.17
N VAL A 155 -36.65 -3.82 12.39
CA VAL A 155 -37.27 -4.48 13.53
C VAL A 155 -38.31 -3.52 14.11
N TYR A 156 -39.54 -4.01 14.28
CA TYR A 156 -40.65 -3.22 14.76
C TYR A 156 -40.61 -3.07 16.28
N GLU A 157 -41.03 -1.89 16.74
CA GLU A 157 -41.23 -1.57 18.15
C GLU A 157 -39.96 -1.85 18.97
N ASP A 158 -40.05 -2.60 20.06
CA ASP A 158 -38.98 -2.89 21.00
C ASP A 158 -38.51 -4.37 20.93
N HIS A 159 -38.68 -5.00 19.76
CA HIS A 159 -38.39 -6.42 19.51
C HIS A 159 -36.96 -6.68 19.04
N PHE A 160 -36.08 -5.67 19.09
CA PHE A 160 -34.67 -5.81 18.75
C PHE A 160 -34.00 -6.96 19.51
N THR A 161 -34.23 -7.05 20.82
CA THR A 161 -33.70 -8.12 21.68
C THR A 161 -34.29 -9.50 21.37
N THR A 162 -35.51 -9.57 20.84
CA THR A 162 -36.11 -10.81 20.35
C THR A 162 -35.37 -11.36 19.13
N VAL A 163 -34.92 -10.49 18.21
CA VAL A 163 -34.08 -10.92 17.06
C VAL A 163 -32.74 -11.48 17.54
N ILE A 164 -32.14 -10.87 18.56
CA ILE A 164 -30.91 -11.39 19.17
C ILE A 164 -31.14 -12.77 19.79
N ASP A 165 -32.27 -12.95 20.47
CA ASP A 165 -32.63 -14.23 21.08
C ASP A 165 -32.72 -15.34 20.03
N LEU A 166 -33.37 -15.08 18.90
CA LEU A 166 -33.44 -16.01 17.77
C LEU A 166 -32.04 -16.40 17.26
N LEU A 167 -31.11 -15.45 17.14
CA LEU A 167 -29.74 -15.75 16.74
C LEU A 167 -29.00 -16.60 17.78
N HIS A 168 -29.21 -16.34 19.08
CA HIS A 168 -28.69 -17.20 20.15
C HIS A 168 -29.27 -18.61 20.10
N GLN A 169 -30.56 -18.75 19.80
CA GLN A 169 -31.20 -20.04 19.61
C GLN A 169 -30.58 -20.79 18.42
N MET A 170 -30.38 -20.13 17.28
CA MET A 170 -29.72 -20.72 16.10
C MET A 170 -28.31 -21.24 16.40
N GLN A 171 -27.53 -20.51 17.20
CA GLN A 171 -26.20 -20.96 17.65
C GLN A 171 -26.27 -22.24 18.51
N ARG A 172 -27.40 -22.50 19.16
CA ARG A 172 -27.59 -23.63 20.07
C ARG A 172 -28.06 -24.90 19.38
N LEU A 173 -28.59 -24.79 18.16
CA LEU A 173 -29.12 -25.92 17.39
C LEU A 173 -28.06 -26.97 17.06
N LYS A 174 -28.50 -28.22 17.01
CA LYS A 174 -27.71 -29.38 16.60
C LYS A 174 -28.41 -30.11 15.46
N LEU A 175 -27.61 -30.72 14.58
CA LEU A 175 -28.04 -31.65 13.56
C LEU A 175 -28.42 -33.00 14.19
N PRO A 176 -29.15 -33.89 13.48
CA PRO A 176 -29.54 -35.21 13.99
C PRO A 176 -28.35 -36.07 14.44
N ASN A 177 -27.20 -35.91 13.79
CA ASN A 177 -25.95 -36.57 14.15
C ASN A 177 -25.24 -35.98 15.39
N GLY A 178 -25.87 -35.02 16.09
CA GLY A 178 -25.34 -34.35 17.27
C GLY A 178 -24.34 -33.22 17.00
N ALA A 179 -23.93 -33.00 15.75
CA ALA A 179 -23.04 -31.90 15.38
C ALA A 179 -23.75 -30.54 15.49
N PRO A 180 -23.06 -29.44 15.85
CA PRO A 180 -23.67 -28.11 15.89
C PRO A 180 -24.08 -27.64 14.48
N LEU A 181 -25.24 -26.99 14.35
CA LEU A 181 -25.67 -26.38 13.09
C LEU A 181 -24.75 -25.23 12.68
N LEU A 182 -24.36 -24.40 13.65
CA LEU A 182 -23.48 -23.24 13.46
C LEU A 182 -22.27 -23.34 14.38
N ARG A 183 -21.10 -22.93 13.88
CA ARG A 183 -19.90 -22.82 14.71
C ARG A 183 -20.04 -21.66 15.71
N ARG A 184 -19.72 -21.93 16.99
CA ARG A 184 -19.92 -20.98 18.12
C ARG A 184 -18.68 -20.14 18.46
N ASP A 185 -17.52 -20.49 17.92
CA ASP A 185 -16.24 -19.83 18.17
C ASP A 185 -16.16 -18.42 17.57
N GLN A 186 -16.98 -18.13 16.56
CA GLN A 186 -17.00 -16.84 15.89
C GLN A 186 -18.24 -16.03 16.26
N GLN A 187 -18.14 -15.18 17.29
CA GLN A 187 -19.25 -14.28 17.66
C GLN A 187 -19.34 -13.03 16.76
N SER A 188 -18.25 -12.67 16.08
CA SER A 188 -18.18 -11.45 15.25
C SER A 188 -19.17 -11.35 14.09
N PRO A 189 -19.47 -12.43 13.36
CA PRO A 189 -20.45 -12.39 12.28
C PRO A 189 -21.84 -11.99 12.77
N TYR A 190 -22.29 -12.49 13.93
CA TYR A 190 -23.66 -12.29 14.41
C TYR A 190 -23.97 -10.83 14.72
N TYR A 191 -23.15 -10.16 15.54
CA TYR A 191 -23.38 -8.74 15.84
C TYR A 191 -23.14 -7.83 14.63
N LYS A 192 -22.27 -8.22 13.69
CA LYS A 192 -22.08 -7.48 12.41
C LYS A 192 -23.28 -7.64 11.48
N ILE A 193 -23.89 -8.82 11.40
CA ILE A 193 -25.13 -9.03 10.67
C ILE A 193 -26.21 -8.11 11.22
N ILE A 194 -26.39 -8.06 12.54
CA ILE A 194 -27.36 -7.17 13.17
C ILE A 194 -27.07 -5.70 12.81
N SER A 195 -25.86 -5.21 13.07
CA SER A 195 -25.53 -3.80 12.88
C SER A 195 -25.61 -3.36 11.41
N ASN A 196 -25.20 -4.23 10.48
CA ASN A 196 -25.14 -3.90 9.06
C ASN A 196 -26.50 -4.07 8.35
N TYR A 197 -27.33 -5.00 8.80
CA TYR A 197 -28.55 -5.39 8.07
C TYR A 197 -29.85 -5.04 8.77
N PHE A 198 -29.83 -4.66 10.05
CA PHE A 198 -31.05 -4.35 10.81
C PHE A 198 -31.06 -2.92 11.35
N THR A 199 -32.28 -2.39 11.57
CA THR A 199 -32.52 -1.16 12.34
C THR A 199 -33.51 -1.45 13.46
N ASP A 200 -33.30 -0.81 14.60
CA ASP A 200 -34.21 -0.84 15.75
C ASP A 200 -35.13 0.38 15.67
N ASN A 201 -36.40 0.17 15.33
CA ASN A 201 -37.39 1.24 15.13
C ASN A 201 -36.86 2.41 14.26
N LYS A 202 -36.34 2.08 13.06
CA LYS A 202 -35.70 2.99 12.09
C LYS A 202 -34.37 3.62 12.53
N LYS A 203 -33.88 3.32 13.73
CA LYS A 203 -32.56 3.76 14.21
C LYS A 203 -31.50 2.73 13.85
N ASN A 204 -30.33 3.22 13.43
CA ASN A 204 -29.18 2.36 13.19
C ASN A 204 -28.71 1.71 14.50
N ILE A 205 -28.43 0.41 14.45
CA ILE A 205 -27.85 -0.33 15.55
C ILE A 205 -26.33 -0.24 15.41
N SER A 206 -25.64 0.28 16.43
CA SER A 206 -24.17 0.33 16.42
C SER A 206 -23.57 -1.07 16.57
N ILE A 207 -22.35 -1.28 16.06
CA ILE A 207 -21.63 -2.54 16.21
C ILE A 207 -21.42 -2.86 17.70
N GLU A 208 -21.13 -1.85 18.52
CA GLU A 208 -20.91 -2.00 19.96
C GLU A 208 -22.18 -2.41 20.70
N THR A 209 -23.32 -1.77 20.39
CA THR A 209 -24.64 -2.12 20.93
C THR A 209 -24.97 -3.57 20.63
N ALA A 210 -24.83 -4.01 19.37
CA ALA A 210 -25.08 -5.39 19.00
C ALA A 210 -24.08 -6.35 19.69
N ARG A 211 -22.78 -6.00 19.72
CA ARG A 211 -21.71 -6.81 20.31
C ARG A 211 -21.96 -7.11 21.78
N ASN A 212 -22.50 -6.15 22.55
CA ASN A 212 -22.75 -6.33 23.98
C ASN A 212 -23.66 -7.54 24.29
N TYR A 213 -24.53 -7.96 23.38
CA TYR A 213 -25.38 -9.14 23.58
C TYR A 213 -24.70 -10.48 23.26
N PHE A 214 -23.48 -10.47 22.73
CA PHE A 214 -22.71 -11.67 22.37
C PHE A 214 -21.42 -11.82 23.19
N VAL A 215 -21.17 -10.92 24.14
CA VAL A 215 -20.06 -11.04 25.10
C VAL A 215 -20.51 -11.94 26.25
N GLU A 216 -19.75 -13.01 26.51
CA GLU A 216 -20.00 -13.88 27.64
C GLU A 216 -19.82 -13.12 28.96
N LYS A 217 -20.85 -13.13 29.81
CA LYS A 217 -20.76 -12.68 31.20
C LYS A 217 -19.91 -13.66 31.99
N LYS A 218 -18.64 -13.32 32.21
CA LYS A 218 -17.84 -14.02 33.23
C LYS A 218 -18.37 -13.62 34.61
N PRO A 219 -18.44 -14.54 35.60
CA PRO A 219 -18.98 -14.26 36.94
C PRO A 219 -18.32 -13.06 37.64
N GLU A 220 -17.08 -12.77 37.24
CA GLU A 220 -16.18 -11.78 37.82
C GLU A 220 -16.41 -10.36 37.26
N ASP A 221 -17.05 -10.23 36.09
CA ASP A 221 -17.29 -8.96 35.38
C ASP A 221 -18.80 -8.74 35.18
N ARG A 222 -19.53 -8.40 36.25
CA ARG A 222 -20.97 -8.03 36.18
C ARG A 222 -21.24 -6.81 35.29
N SER A 223 -20.20 -6.06 34.92
CA SER A 223 -20.25 -4.84 34.11
C SER A 223 -20.23 -5.09 32.61
N LYS A 224 -19.98 -6.32 32.14
CA LYS A 224 -19.83 -6.63 30.70
C LYS A 224 -20.96 -7.53 30.21
N GLY A 225 -21.55 -7.14 29.08
CA GLY A 225 -22.55 -7.93 28.39
C GLY A 225 -23.99 -7.58 28.79
N SER A 226 -24.88 -7.52 27.80
CA SER A 226 -26.30 -7.25 27.98
C SER A 226 -27.07 -8.57 28.00
N GLU A 227 -27.98 -8.72 28.97
CA GLU A 227 -28.91 -9.85 29.01
C GLU A 227 -30.17 -9.55 28.20
N ILE A 228 -30.77 -10.61 27.66
CA ILE A 228 -32.07 -10.52 26.99
C ILE A 228 -33.17 -10.68 28.04
N PRO A 229 -34.06 -9.69 28.20
CA PRO A 229 -35.19 -9.79 29.12
C PRO A 229 -36.08 -11.00 28.80
N GLU A 230 -36.61 -11.67 29.82
CA GLU A 230 -37.45 -12.87 29.63
C GLU A 230 -38.73 -12.57 28.84
N ASP A 231 -39.32 -11.39 29.03
CA ASP A 231 -40.50 -10.92 28.28
C ASP A 231 -40.22 -10.71 26.78
N LYS A 232 -38.95 -10.69 26.37
CA LYS A 232 -38.52 -10.56 24.97
C LYS A 232 -38.16 -11.87 24.30
N LYS A 233 -38.14 -13.00 25.03
CA LYS A 233 -37.92 -14.35 24.48
C LYS A 233 -39.23 -14.95 23.97
N LEU A 234 -39.76 -14.36 22.91
CA LEU A 234 -41.12 -14.64 22.43
C LEU A 234 -41.26 -15.93 21.60
N PHE A 235 -40.15 -16.45 21.05
CA PHE A 235 -40.17 -17.56 20.11
C PHE A 235 -39.26 -18.69 20.58
N LEU A 236 -39.53 -19.92 20.12
CA LEU A 236 -38.68 -21.09 20.34
C LEU A 236 -38.45 -21.84 19.02
N ILE A 237 -37.18 -22.04 18.65
CA ILE A 237 -36.78 -22.83 17.49
C ILE A 237 -36.61 -24.29 17.93
N VAL A 238 -37.53 -25.15 17.52
CA VAL A 238 -37.52 -26.60 17.81
C VAL A 238 -37.22 -27.42 16.54
N PRO A 239 -36.47 -28.53 16.64
CA PRO A 239 -36.35 -29.48 15.54
C PRO A 239 -37.72 -30.06 15.17
N ARG A 240 -37.94 -30.35 13.88
CA ARG A 240 -39.09 -31.17 13.48
C ARG A 240 -38.92 -32.57 14.06
N GLN A 241 -40.00 -33.16 14.57
CA GLN A 241 -40.03 -34.59 14.88
C GLN A 241 -39.88 -35.36 13.56
N GLU A 242 -38.97 -36.33 13.54
CA GLU A 242 -38.89 -37.29 12.43
C GLU A 242 -40.18 -38.12 12.44
N GLU A 243 -40.93 -38.10 11.34
CA GLU A 243 -42.05 -39.04 11.08
C GLU A 243 -41.51 -40.44 10.74
#